data_AF-A0A1V6RFE3-F1
#
_entry.id   AF-A0A1V6RFE3-F1
#
_cell.length_a   1.000
_cell.length_b   1.000
_cell.length_c   1.000
_cell.angle_alpha   90.00
_cell.angle_beta   90.00
_cell.angle_gamma   90.00
#
_symmetry.space_group_name_H-M   'P 1'
#
loop_
_entity.id
_entity.type
_entity.pdbx_description
1 polymer ?
#
loop_
_entity_poly.entity_id
_entity_poly.type
_entity_poly.pdbx_seq_one_letter_code
_entity_poly.pdbx_strand_id
1 'polypeptide(L)' 'MAQRLPPSKLMAEAAECSKRSIINITNNLRRFGNVRAPPTYVGRRPSVTPPMLEALCDHLLVKPGLYVDEMAIFL' A
#
# COMPACT_ATOMS: atom_id res chain seq x y z
N MET A 1 -44.43 -6.42 10.02
CA MET A 1 -43.57 -5.39 9.37
C MET A 1 -42.20 -6.00 9.12
N ALA A 2 -41.97 -6.61 7.96
CA ALA A 2 -40.64 -7.13 7.62
C ALA A 2 -39.73 -5.93 7.29
N GLN A 3 -38.82 -5.59 8.20
CA GLN A 3 -37.85 -4.52 7.95
C GLN A 3 -36.94 -4.97 6.80
N ARG A 4 -37.00 -4.25 5.67
CA ARG A 4 -36.13 -4.48 4.52
C ARG A 4 -34.69 -4.20 4.93
N LEU A 5 -33.90 -5.26 5.07
CA LEU A 5 -32.49 -5.17 5.45
C LEU A 5 -31.71 -4.45 4.32
N PRO A 6 -30.78 -3.54 4.65
CA PRO A 6 -29.94 -2.91 3.64
C PRO A 6 -29.17 -4.00 2.88
N PRO A 7 -28.89 -3.83 1.56
CA PRO A 7 -28.28 -4.88 0.73
C PRO A 7 -26.97 -5.42 1.33
N SER A 8 -26.19 -4.55 1.99
CA SER A 8 -24.98 -4.95 2.70
C SER A 8 -25.21 -5.95 3.86
N LYS A 9 -26.38 -5.94 4.52
CA LYS A 9 -26.69 -6.83 5.65
C LYS A 9 -27.11 -8.22 5.16
N LEU A 10 -27.88 -8.30 4.08
CA LEU A 10 -28.20 -9.58 3.42
C LEU A 10 -26.94 -10.26 2.86
N MET A 11 -26.07 -9.49 2.20
CA MET A 11 -24.80 -10.01 1.69
C MET A 11 -23.85 -10.43 2.81
N ALA A 12 -23.84 -9.70 3.92
CA ALA A 12 -23.02 -10.04 5.09
C ALA A 12 -23.46 -11.36 5.73
N GLU A 13 -24.77 -11.57 5.85
CA GLU A 13 -25.35 -12.82 6.37
C GLU A 13 -25.07 -14.01 5.44
N ALA A 14 -25.29 -13.84 4.13
CA ALA A 14 -25.02 -14.88 3.14
C ALA A 14 -23.53 -15.24 3.00
N ALA A 15 -22.62 -14.29 3.25
CA ALA A 15 -21.18 -14.49 3.19
C ALA A 15 -20.54 -14.75 4.56
N GLU A 16 -21.35 -14.93 5.61
CA GLU A 16 -20.92 -15.16 7.00
C GLU A 16 -19.83 -14.17 7.47
N CYS A 17 -19.99 -12.89 7.11
CA CYS A 17 -19.01 -11.85 7.41
C CYS A 17 -19.64 -10.61 8.04
N SER A 18 -18.81 -9.69 8.50
CA SER A 18 -19.32 -8.44 9.07
C SER A 18 -19.89 -7.53 7.97
N LYS A 19 -20.94 -6.77 8.28
CA LYS A 19 -21.44 -5.68 7.41
C LYS A 19 -20.32 -4.71 7.00
N ARG A 20 -19.34 -4.48 7.88
CA ARG A 20 -18.19 -3.61 7.61
C ARG A 20 -17.26 -4.18 6.55
N SER A 21 -17.10 -5.51 6.50
CA SER A 21 -16.35 -6.21 5.45
C SER A 21 -16.99 -5.99 4.08
N ILE A 22 -18.31 -6.17 3.96
CA ILE A 22 -19.03 -5.91 2.70
C ILE A 22 -18.87 -4.45 2.25
N ILE A 23 -19.00 -3.49 3.18
CA ILE A 23 -18.83 -2.07 2.87
C ILE A 23 -17.40 -1.79 2.37
N ASN A 24 -16.39 -2.31 3.05
CA ASN A 24 -14.99 -2.09 2.66
C ASN A 24 -14.68 -2.71 1.29
N ILE A 25 -15.13 -3.94 1.05
CA ILE A 25 -14.96 -4.63 -0.24
C ILE A 25 -15.65 -3.84 -1.36
N THR A 26 -16.90 -3.43 -1.13
CA THR A 26 -17.66 -2.65 -2.12
C THR A 26 -17.00 -1.31 -2.40
N ASN A 27 -16.50 -0.63 -1.36
CA ASN A 27 -15.77 0.63 -1.51
C ASN A 27 -14.45 0.44 -2.27
N ASN A 28 -13.70 -0.62 -1.97
CA ASN A 28 -12.44 -0.92 -2.66
C ASN A 28 -12.69 -1.22 -4.14
N LEU A 29 -13.70 -2.05 -4.45
CA LEU A 29 -14.08 -2.34 -5.84
C LEU A 29 -14.48 -1.08 -6.60
N ARG A 30 -15.28 -0.20 -5.99
CA ARG A 30 -15.69 1.07 -6.61
C ARG A 30 -14.55 2.04 -6.84
N ARG A 31 -13.58 2.12 -5.92
CA ARG A 31 -12.48 3.11 -5.96
C ARG A 31 -11.27 2.61 -6.74
N PHE A 32 -10.94 1.34 -6.64
CA PHE A 32 -9.69 0.76 -7.13
C PHE A 32 -9.91 -0.35 -8.16
N GLY A 33 -11.15 -0.77 -8.43
CA GLY A 33 -11.44 -1.92 -9.31
C GLY A 33 -10.99 -3.26 -8.73
N ASN A 34 -10.56 -3.31 -7.46
CA ASN A 34 -10.05 -4.49 -6.79
C ASN A 34 -10.68 -4.63 -5.40
N VAL A 35 -10.86 -5.86 -4.93
CA VAL A 35 -11.35 -6.16 -3.57
C VAL A 35 -10.36 -5.66 -2.51
N ARG A 36 -9.06 -5.65 -2.82
CA ARG A 36 -8.01 -5.11 -1.96
C ARG A 36 -7.69 -3.68 -2.38
N ALA A 37 -7.63 -2.79 -1.38
CA ALA A 37 -7.04 -1.48 -1.59
C ALA A 37 -5.54 -1.66 -1.92
N PRO A 38 -4.97 -0.80 -2.77
CA PRO A 38 -3.53 -0.73 -2.95
C PRO A 38 -2.84 -0.56 -1.59
N PRO A 39 -1.63 -1.12 -1.41
CA PRO A 39 -0.86 -0.89 -0.19
C PRO A 39 -0.60 0.60 -0.04
N THR A 40 -1.33 1.24 0.88
CA THR A 40 -1.01 2.58 1.34
C THR A 40 0.17 2.46 2.27
N TYR A 41 1.38 2.73 1.75
CA TYR A 41 2.58 2.84 2.57
C TYR A 41 2.36 3.95 3.60
N VAL A 42 2.08 3.55 4.84
CA VAL A 42 2.01 4.44 5.99
C VAL A 42 3.43 4.69 6.47
N GLY A 43 3.86 5.96 6.48
CA GLY A 43 5.20 6.34 6.92
C GLY A 43 5.81 7.48 6.09
N ARG A 44 7.06 7.84 6.43
CA ARG A 44 7.82 8.83 5.67
C ARG A 44 8.12 8.26 4.29
N ARG A 45 7.83 9.05 3.24
CA ARG A 45 8.28 8.69 1.89
C ARG A 45 9.80 8.51 1.89
N PRO A 46 10.35 7.49 1.23
CA PRO A 46 11.80 7.35 1.08
C PRO A 46 12.37 8.65 0.51
N SER A 47 13.38 9.21 1.18
CA SER A 47 14.12 10.37 0.66
C SER A 47 15.08 9.95 -0.45
N VAL A 48 15.53 8.70 -0.44
CA VAL A 48 16.33 8.09 -1.50
C VAL A 48 15.40 7.32 -2.42
N THR A 49 15.39 7.69 -3.69
CA THR A 49 14.57 7.03 -4.71
C THR A 49 15.21 5.72 -5.18
N PRO A 50 14.46 4.77 -5.78
CA PRO A 50 15.07 3.55 -6.32
C PRO A 50 16.22 3.79 -7.32
N PRO A 51 16.15 4.76 -8.25
CA PRO A 51 17.28 5.09 -9.13
C PRO A 51 18.51 5.63 -8.40
N MET A 52 18.30 6.42 -7.33
CA MET A 52 19.41 6.87 -6.48
C MET A 52 20.08 5.69 -5.77
N LEU A 53 19.31 4.72 -5.28
CA LEU A 53 19.86 3.50 -4.69
C LEU A 53 20.68 2.70 -5.71
N GLU A 54 20.17 2.55 -6.93
CA GLU A 54 20.87 1.83 -8.01
C GLU A 54 22.21 2.52 -8.35
N ALA A 55 22.19 3.84 -8.55
CA ALA A 55 23.40 4.62 -8.80
C ALA A 55 24.41 4.53 -7.64
N LEU A 56 23.94 4.53 -6.39
CA LEU A 56 24.81 4.38 -5.22
C LEU A 56 25.44 2.99 -5.18
N CYS A 57 24.67 1.92 -5.47
CA CYS A 57 25.19 0.57 -5.56
C CYS A 57 26.30 0.46 -6.61
N ASP A 58 26.08 0.99 -7.81
CA ASP A 58 27.09 1.02 -8.87
C ASP A 58 28.36 1.76 -8.43
N HIS A 59 28.20 2.89 -7.73
CA HIS A 59 29.33 3.65 -7.22
C HIS A 59 30.12 2.89 -6.14
N LEU A 60 29.43 2.17 -5.26
CA LEU A 60 30.05 1.37 -4.21
C LEU A 60 30.77 0.13 -4.74
N LEU A 61 30.39 -0.40 -5.91
CA LEU A 61 31.18 -1.45 -6.59
C LEU A 61 32.58 -0.95 -6.95
N VAL A 62 32.71 0.33 -7.31
CA VAL A 62 34.01 0.96 -7.61
C VAL A 62 34.73 1.37 -6.32
N LYS A 63 34.00 1.91 -5.33
CA LYS A 63 34.56 2.40 -4.06
C LYS A 63 33.74 1.88 -2.86
N PRO A 64 33.98 0.66 -2.37
CA PRO A 64 33.14 0.02 -1.35
C PRO A 64 33.29 0.59 0.07
N GLY A 65 34.32 1.40 0.32
CA GLY A 65 34.66 1.93 1.64
C GLY A 65 34.11 3.33 1.95
N LEU A 66 33.10 3.80 1.22
CA LEU A 66 32.53 5.14 1.45
C LEU A 66 31.81 5.23 2.80
N TYR A 67 32.02 6.33 3.51
CA TYR A 67 31.23 6.70 4.66
C TYR A 67 29.84 7.20 4.25
N VAL A 68 28.88 7.16 5.19
CA VAL A 68 27.47 7.52 4.92
C VAL A 68 27.31 8.97 4.45
N ASP A 69 28.11 9.90 4.97
CA ASP A 69 28.14 11.29 4.55
C ASP A 69 28.70 11.44 3.13
N GLU A 70 29.73 10.67 2.76
CA GLU A 70 30.23 10.64 1.38
C GLU A 70 29.19 10.07 0.41
N MET A 71 28.45 9.02 0.82
CA MET A 71 27.33 8.49 0.04
C MET A 71 26.21 9.53 -0.14
N ALA A 72 25.96 10.35 0.88
CA ALA A 72 24.97 11.43 0.81
C ALA A 72 25.43 12.60 -0.07
N ILE A 73 26.73 12.85 -0.21
CA ILE A 73 27.28 13.85 -1.13
C ILE A 73 27.18 13.37 -2.59
N PHE A 74 27.31 12.06 -2.82
CA PHE A 74 27.19 11.47 -4.16
C PHE A 74 25.77 11.55 -4.74
N LEU A 75 24.76 11.46 -3.87
CA LEU A 75 23.33 11.44 -4.22
C LEU A 75 22.72 12.84 -4.31
#